data_AF-A0A3S3N876-F1
#
_entry.id   AF-A0A3S3N876-F1
#
_cell.length_a   1.000
_cell.length_b   1.000
_cell.length_c   1.000
_cell.angle_alpha   90.00
_cell.angle_beta   90.00
_cell.angle_gamma   90.00
#
_symmetry.space_group_name_H-M   'P 1'
#
loop_
_entity.id
_entity.type
_entity.pdbx_description
1 polymer ?
#
loop_
_entity_poly.entity_id
_entity_poly.type
_entity_poly.pdbx_seq_one_letter_code
_entity_poly.pdbx_strand_id
1 'polypeptide(L)'
;MKACKWLVKICQDPEFTFLFQVIVSDMKDIKEDLSDFDSDEVVGVYAPMILRTMLARPNCLGILMEVMKNLNPSIMIVTEVEANHNPLQCVVRLP
;
A
#
# COMPACT_ATOMS: atom_id res chain seq x y z
N MET A 1 -8.74 -8.60 10.92
CA MET A 1 -8.69 -10.04 11.27
C MET A 1 -9.81 -10.88 10.63
N LYS A 2 -11.11 -10.51 10.73
CA LYS A 2 -12.19 -11.33 10.10
C LYS A 2 -12.07 -11.45 8.57
N ALA A 3 -11.77 -10.36 7.87
CA ALA A 3 -11.57 -10.35 6.41
C ALA A 3 -10.40 -11.24 5.97
N CYS A 4 -9.27 -11.21 6.69
CA CYS A 4 -8.10 -12.05 6.40
C CYS A 4 -8.43 -13.54 6.49
N LYS A 5 -9.11 -13.95 7.57
CA LYS A 5 -9.55 -15.34 7.75
C LYS A 5 -10.53 -15.78 6.66
N TRP A 6 -11.37 -14.86 6.19
CA TRP A 6 -12.31 -15.11 5.10
C TRP A 6 -11.60 -15.28 3.74
N LEU A 7 -10.60 -14.44 3.45
CA LEU A 7 -9.78 -14.54 2.23
C LEU A 7 -9.05 -15.88 2.16
N VAL A 8 -8.34 -16.25 3.23
CA VAL A 8 -7.63 -17.54 3.27
C VAL A 8 -8.59 -18.70 3.05
N LYS A 9 -9.79 -18.66 3.63
CA LYS A 9 -10.81 -19.70 3.44
C LYS A 9 -11.30 -19.81 2.00
N ILE A 10 -11.46 -18.70 1.30
CA ILE A 10 -11.94 -18.71 -0.10
C ILE A 10 -10.85 -19.12 -1.07
N CYS A 11 -9.61 -18.74 -0.78
CA CYS A 11 -8.44 -19.11 -1.58
C CYS A 11 -7.85 -20.47 -1.19
N GLN A 12 -8.61 -21.32 -0.51
CA GLN A 12 -8.23 -22.70 -0.25
C GLN A 12 -8.40 -23.51 -1.53
N ASP A 13 -7.29 -23.68 -2.26
CA ASP A 13 -7.19 -24.51 -3.43
C ASP A 13 -6.04 -25.52 -3.24
N PRO A 14 -6.23 -26.82 -3.53
CA PRO A 14 -5.16 -27.81 -3.39
C PRO A 14 -4.02 -27.64 -4.42
N GLU A 15 -4.23 -26.91 -5.51
CA GLU A 15 -3.24 -26.68 -6.56
C GLU A 15 -2.49 -25.34 -6.39
N PHE A 16 -2.95 -24.46 -5.49
CA PHE A 16 -2.36 -23.14 -5.27
C PHE A 16 -2.21 -22.79 -3.79
N THR A 17 -1.02 -22.35 -3.38
CA THR A 17 -0.77 -21.88 -2.01
C THR A 17 -1.07 -20.39 -1.89
N PHE A 18 -2.03 -20.03 -1.03
CA PHE A 18 -2.35 -18.63 -0.72
C PHE A 18 -1.85 -18.24 0.67
N LEU A 19 -1.08 -17.15 0.74
CA LEU A 19 -0.59 -16.55 1.98
C LEU A 19 -1.15 -15.13 2.13
N PHE A 20 -1.54 -14.77 3.37
CA PHE A 20 -1.89 -13.40 3.72
C PHE A 20 -1.12 -12.98 4.98
N GLN A 21 -0.38 -11.88 4.89
CA GLN A 21 0.41 -11.33 6.00
C GLN A 21 0.09 -9.85 6.23
N VAL A 22 -0.03 -9.46 7.49
CA VAL A 22 -0.04 -8.04 7.87
C VAL A 22 1.40 -7.66 8.19
N ILE A 23 1.94 -6.72 7.42
CA ILE A 23 3.36 -6.36 7.46
C ILE A 23 3.62 -5.29 8.52
N VAL A 24 2.78 -4.25 8.59
CA VAL A 24 2.93 -3.13 9.54
C VAL A 24 1.59 -2.67 10.11
N SER A 25 1.64 -2.07 11.31
CA SER A 25 0.50 -1.40 11.93
C SER A 25 0.51 0.13 11.73
N ASP A 26 1.67 0.73 11.47
CA ASP A 26 1.84 2.15 11.15
C ASP A 26 2.79 2.29 9.95
N MET A 27 2.43 3.15 9.00
CA MET A 27 3.19 3.35 7.77
C MET A 27 4.56 3.99 7.99
N LYS A 28 4.83 4.58 9.15
CA LYS A 28 6.19 5.06 9.48
C LYS A 28 7.20 3.91 9.64
N ASP A 29 6.70 2.71 9.95
CA ASP A 29 7.52 1.54 10.28
C ASP A 29 7.69 0.62 9.06
N ILE A 30 7.15 0.99 7.88
CA ILE A 30 7.27 0.22 6.65
C ILE A 30 8.73 0.24 6.16
N LYS A 31 9.23 -0.93 5.79
CA LYS A 31 10.55 -1.15 5.20
C LYS A 31 10.45 -2.24 4.12
N GLU A 32 11.38 -2.24 3.20
CA GLU A 32 11.47 -3.24 2.13
C GLU A 32 11.62 -4.66 2.68
N ASP A 33 12.51 -4.84 3.66
CA ASP A 33 12.87 -6.15 4.23
C ASP A 33 11.77 -6.79 5.10
N LEU A 34 10.58 -6.18 5.20
CA LEU A 34 9.49 -6.73 6.01
C LEU A 34 8.68 -7.81 5.28
N SER A 35 8.98 -8.03 4.00
CA SER A 35 8.33 -9.05 3.19
C SER A 35 9.41 -9.94 2.60
N ASP A 36 9.41 -11.21 3.00
CA ASP A 36 10.25 -12.25 2.41
C ASP A 36 9.72 -12.58 1.01
N PHE A 37 9.94 -11.68 0.05
CA PHE A 37 9.63 -11.95 -1.35
C PHE A 37 10.72 -12.85 -1.92
N ASP A 38 10.32 -13.97 -2.52
CA ASP A 38 11.26 -14.79 -3.27
C ASP A 38 11.69 -14.04 -4.54
N SER A 39 12.94 -14.19 -4.98
CA SER A 39 13.46 -13.42 -6.13
C SER A 39 12.74 -13.70 -7.45
N ASP A 40 12.00 -14.80 -7.49
CA ASP A 40 11.25 -15.29 -8.66
C ASP A 40 9.78 -14.84 -8.66
N GLU A 41 9.32 -14.17 -7.60
CA GLU A 41 7.94 -13.69 -7.49
C GLU A 41 7.74 -12.34 -8.21
N VAL A 42 6.60 -12.22 -8.89
CA VAL A 42 6.20 -10.97 -9.55
C VAL A 42 5.43 -10.11 -8.56
N VAL A 43 5.96 -8.93 -8.23
CA VAL A 43 5.33 -7.99 -7.31
C VAL A 43 4.31 -7.11 -8.02
N GLY A 44 3.09 -7.06 -7.50
CA GLY A 44 2.05 -6.09 -7.86
C GLY A 44 1.67 -5.24 -6.66
N VAL A 45 1.59 -3.91 -6.84
CA VAL A 45 1.17 -2.98 -5.77
C VAL A 45 -0.25 -2.49 -6.03
N TYR A 46 -1.14 -2.70 -5.07
CA TYR A 46 -2.48 -2.11 -5.06
C TYR A 46 -2.61 -1.11 -3.92
N ALA A 47 -2.78 0.17 -4.26
CA ALA A 47 -2.76 1.29 -3.32
C ALA A 47 -4.08 2.09 -3.38
N PRO A 48 -5.18 1.56 -2.83
CA PRO A 48 -6.45 2.28 -2.82
C PRO A 48 -6.44 3.35 -1.73
N MET A 49 -6.53 4.62 -2.12
CA MET A 49 -6.74 5.80 -1.26
C MET A 49 -5.65 6.08 -0.22
N ILE A 50 -4.62 5.25 -0.12
CA ILE A 50 -3.63 5.29 0.95
C ILE A 50 -2.73 6.51 0.84
N LEU A 51 -2.39 6.95 -0.38
CA LEU A 51 -1.48 8.08 -0.58
C LEU A 51 -2.10 9.37 -0.07
N ARG A 52 -3.40 9.59 -0.33
CA ARG A 52 -4.15 10.71 0.24
C ARG A 52 -4.13 10.75 1.75
N THR A 53 -4.22 9.60 2.44
CA THR A 53 -4.18 9.56 3.91
C THR A 53 -2.82 10.00 4.47
N MET A 54 -1.77 9.98 3.65
CA MET A 54 -0.40 10.34 4.03
C MET A 54 -0.04 11.77 3.64
N LEU A 55 -0.90 12.55 2.97
CA LEU A 55 -0.62 13.95 2.62
C LEU A 55 -0.34 14.85 3.84
N ALA A 56 -1.00 14.57 4.97
CA ALA A 56 -0.74 15.27 6.24
C ALA A 56 0.52 14.78 6.97
N ARG A 57 1.15 13.69 6.50
CA ARG A 57 2.33 13.04 7.06
C ARG A 57 3.40 12.88 5.95
N PRO A 58 3.95 13.98 5.41
CA PRO A 58 4.80 13.95 4.22
C PRO A 58 6.02 13.02 4.34
N ASN A 59 6.60 12.90 5.54
CA ASN A 59 7.68 11.95 5.79
C ASN A 59 7.25 10.49 5.57
N CYS A 60 6.05 10.12 6.03
CA CYS A 60 5.51 8.77 5.83
C CYS A 60 5.15 8.52 4.37
N LEU A 61 4.66 9.54 3.64
CA LEU A 61 4.43 9.44 2.21
C LEU A 61 5.75 9.20 1.45
N GLY A 62 6.81 9.92 1.82
CA GLY A 62 8.15 9.72 1.24
C GLY A 62 8.67 8.30 1.44
N ILE A 63 8.62 7.80 2.68
CA ILE A 63 9.01 6.41 3.01
C ILE A 63 8.18 5.40 2.20
N LEU A 64 6.86 5.57 2.13
CA LEU A 64 5.99 4.67 1.40
C LEU A 64 6.33 4.64 -0.11
N MET A 65 6.58 5.81 -0.71
CA MET A 65 6.97 5.94 -2.11
C MET A 65 8.35 5.31 -2.39
N GLU A 66 9.29 5.44 -1.45
CA GLU A 66 10.61 4.81 -1.53
C GLU A 66 10.50 3.28 -1.49
N VAL A 67 9.77 2.73 -0.53
CA VAL A 67 9.52 1.29 -0.43
C VAL A 67 8.83 0.77 -1.70
N MET A 68 7.76 1.43 -2.14
CA MET A 68 7.04 1.04 -3.37
C MET A 68 7.94 1.02 -4.62
N LYS A 69 8.92 1.92 -4.70
CA LYS A 69 9.89 1.96 -5.78
C LYS A 69 10.89 0.80 -5.67
N ASN A 70 11.42 0.57 -4.48
CA ASN A 70 12.47 -0.41 -4.25
C ASN A 70 11.95 -1.86 -4.31
N LEU A 71 10.66 -2.07 -4.04
CA LEU A 71 9.95 -3.32 -4.35
C LEU A 71 9.95 -3.68 -5.85
N ASN A 72 10.29 -2.73 -6.73
CA ASN A 72 10.34 -2.91 -8.18
C ASN A 72 9.11 -3.63 -8.76
N PRO A 73 7.88 -3.15 -8.50
CA PRO A 73 6.67 -3.83 -8.92
C PRO A 73 6.53 -3.82 -10.44
N SER A 74 6.04 -4.94 -10.99
CA SER A 74 5.71 -5.05 -12.42
C SER A 74 4.48 -4.23 -12.79
N ILE A 75 3.58 -4.01 -11.84
CA ILE A 75 2.42 -3.14 -12.00
C ILE A 75 2.05 -2.47 -10.68
N MET A 76 1.64 -1.21 -10.77
CA MET A 76 1.08 -0.46 -9.64
C MET A 76 -0.29 0.10 -10.02
N ILE A 77 -1.30 -0.21 -9.22
CA ILE A 77 -2.66 0.29 -9.36
C ILE A 77 -2.92 1.25 -8.21
N VAL A 78 -3.10 2.53 -8.54
CA VAL A 78 -3.38 3.61 -7.60
C VAL A 78 -4.80 4.11 -7.83
N THR A 79 -5.61 4.13 -6.77
CA THR A 79 -6.99 4.64 -6.84
C THR A 79 -7.11 5.82 -5.89
N GLU A 80 -7.38 7.01 -6.42
CA GLU A 80 -7.47 8.25 -5.65
C GLU A 80 -8.69 9.08 -6.04
N VAL A 81 -9.13 9.95 -5.11
CA VAL A 81 -10.17 10.94 -5.40
C VAL A 81 -9.54 12.14 -6.08
N GLU A 82 -10.08 12.52 -7.24
CA GLU A 82 -9.67 13.71 -7.98
C GLU A 82 -10.10 15.00 -7.25
N ALA A 83 -9.34 15.36 -6.21
CA ALA A 83 -9.55 16.59 -5.46
C ALA A 83 -8.29 17.01 -4.71
N ASN A 84 -7.89 18.27 -4.89
CA ASN A 84 -6.70 18.84 -4.27
C ASN A 84 -6.88 19.17 -2.78
N HIS A 85 -6.65 18.21 -1.90
CA HIS A 85 -6.72 18.40 -0.45
C HIS A 85 -5.34 18.66 0.17
N ASN A 86 -4.41 19.28 -0.57
CA ASN A 86 -3.05 19.49 -0.10
C ASN A 86 -3.03 20.57 1.00
N PRO A 87 -2.51 20.29 2.21
CA PRO A 87 -2.63 21.20 3.37
C PRO A 87 -1.99 22.57 3.16
N LEU A 88 -0.98 22.68 2.27
CA LEU A 88 -0.34 23.95 1.91
C LEU A 88 -1.24 24.91 1.12
N GLN A 89 -2.38 24.45 0.58
CA GLN A 89 -3.33 25.28 -0.17
C GLN A 89 -4.59 25.64 0.61
N CYS A 90 -4.63 25.39 1.93
CA CYS A 90 -5.79 25.71 2.77
C CYS A 90 -6.13 27.22 2.83
N VAL A 91 -5.29 28.10 2.27
CA VAL A 91 -5.55 29.55 2.18
C VAL A 91 -6.18 29.97 0.84
N VAL A 92 -6.16 29.10 -0.19
CA VAL A 92 -6.67 29.43 -1.53
C VAL A 92 -7.67 28.37 -1.98
N ARG A 93 -8.86 28.39 -1.37
CA ARG A 93 -10.05 27.75 -1.95
C ARG A 93 -11.31 28.55 -1.63
N LEU A 94 -11.63 29.50 -2.51
CA LEU A 94 -12.97 29.87 -3.00
C LEU A 94 -12.76 30.45 -4.43
N PRO A 95 -13.66 30.19 -5.38
CA PRO A 95 -14.90 30.96 -5.47
C PRO A 95 -16.05 30.38 -4.66
#